data_AF-A0A925VPS3-F1
#
_entry.id   AF-A0A925VPS3-F1
#
_cell.length_a   1.000
_cell.length_b   1.000
_cell.length_c   1.000
_cell.angle_alpha   90.00
_cell.angle_beta   90.00
_cell.angle_gamma   90.00
#
_symmetry.space_group_name_H-M   'P 1'
#
loop_
_entity.id
_entity.type
_entity.pdbx_description
1 polymer ?
#
loop_
_entity_poly.entity_id
_entity_poly.type
_entity_poly.pdbx_seq_one_letter_code
_entity_poly.pdbx_strand_id
1 'polypeptide(L)'
;MGRLIMPKETASRWISLAPQQRLTEYQRIQLTLDNKGGYTGKVHAEHGGYAGLRQRDRLREKGEKKFVEELLSGREGWNLGQYKFSQRDALDQPLAFDYDLTVAGADAPAGTLYLKPFQYFGNSRNPFVHETRQFPVDFGCALDETLLITLTLPAGYEVDELPKPANVSLPENGGRFLFQAQPAANGTLQLVSRLNLSRPVYSAEEYASLREFYRLVIAKQAEQIVLKKKS
;
A
#
# COMPACT_ATOMS: atom_id res chain seq x y z
N MET A 1 25.63 -9.77 -14.69
CA MET A 1 26.92 -9.11 -14.40
C MET A 1 27.17 -8.04 -15.45
N GLY A 2 27.79 -6.93 -15.08
CA GLY A 2 28.15 -5.85 -15.98
C GLY A 2 29.57 -5.37 -15.70
N ARG A 3 30.19 -4.72 -16.67
CA ARG A 3 31.53 -4.16 -16.51
C ARG A 3 31.42 -2.66 -16.24
N LEU A 4 31.81 -2.22 -15.05
CA LEU A 4 31.98 -0.80 -14.73
C LEU A 4 33.29 -0.32 -15.36
N ILE A 5 33.19 0.59 -16.33
CA ILE A 5 34.33 1.21 -17.00
C ILE A 5 34.65 2.52 -16.29
N MET A 6 35.87 2.62 -15.77
CA MET A 6 36.40 3.82 -15.09
C MET A 6 37.51 4.44 -15.94
N PRO A 7 37.79 5.76 -15.80
CA PRO A 7 38.86 6.43 -16.56
C PRO A 7 40.26 5.79 -16.38
N LYS A 8 40.50 5.12 -15.24
CA LYS A 8 41.68 4.28 -15.03
C LYS A 8 41.30 2.82 -15.22
N GLU A 9 42.00 2.12 -16.11
CA GLU A 9 41.73 0.72 -16.46
C GLU A 9 41.74 -0.20 -15.21
N THR A 10 42.69 0.01 -14.31
CA THR A 10 42.82 -0.75 -13.04
C THR A 10 41.66 -0.54 -12.07
N ALA A 11 40.90 0.55 -12.19
CA ALA A 11 39.70 0.80 -11.39
C ALA A 11 38.43 0.20 -12.01
N SER A 12 38.50 -0.26 -13.26
CA SER A 12 37.40 -0.94 -13.93
C SER A 12 37.19 -2.33 -13.33
N ARG A 13 35.94 -2.67 -13.02
CA ARG A 13 35.62 -3.92 -12.32
C ARG A 13 34.31 -4.51 -12.78
N TRP A 14 34.17 -5.82 -12.60
CA TRP A 14 32.88 -6.47 -12.76
C TRP A 14 31.99 -6.12 -11.57
N ILE A 15 30.77 -5.70 -11.87
CA ILE A 15 29.75 -5.41 -10.87
C ILE A 15 28.52 -6.27 -11.15
N SER A 16 27.81 -6.64 -10.09
CA SER A 16 26.48 -7.21 -10.26
C SER A 16 25.55 -6.14 -10.83
N LEU A 17 24.71 -6.54 -11.78
CA LEU A 17 23.59 -5.71 -12.26
C LEU A 17 22.28 -6.15 -11.60
N ALA A 18 22.35 -7.14 -10.70
CA ALA A 18 21.17 -7.56 -9.96
C ALA A 18 20.71 -6.37 -9.08
N PRO A 19 19.41 -6.05 -9.08
CA PRO A 19 18.84 -5.04 -8.21
C PRO A 19 19.17 -5.38 -6.75
N GLN A 20 19.85 -4.49 -6.04
CA GLN A 20 20.24 -4.72 -4.66
C GLN A 20 19.19 -4.22 -3.66
N GLN A 21 18.42 -3.20 -4.04
CA GLN A 21 17.38 -2.62 -3.19
C GLN A 21 16.02 -3.23 -3.52
N ARG A 22 15.10 -3.11 -2.56
CA ARG A 22 13.70 -3.48 -2.75
C ARG A 22 12.89 -2.27 -3.21
N LEU A 23 11.73 -2.54 -3.80
CA LEU A 23 10.66 -1.57 -3.84
C LEU A 23 9.95 -1.65 -2.49
N THR A 24 9.97 -0.57 -1.71
CA THR A 24 9.34 -0.55 -0.39
C THR A 24 8.31 0.56 -0.30
N GLU A 25 7.07 0.20 0.02
CA GLU A 25 5.99 1.14 0.33
C GLU A 25 5.47 0.85 1.74
N TYR A 26 5.50 1.87 2.58
CA TYR A 26 4.98 1.80 3.94
C TYR A 26 3.95 2.90 4.14
N GLN A 27 2.81 2.56 4.71
CA GLN A 27 1.75 3.51 5.04
C GLN A 27 1.24 3.24 6.44
N ARG A 28 1.22 4.30 7.25
CA ARG A 28 0.59 4.33 8.56
C ARG A 28 -0.50 5.40 8.55
N ILE A 29 -1.73 4.96 8.75
CA ILE A 29 -2.93 5.77 8.61
C ILE A 29 -3.68 5.73 9.93
N GLN A 30 -3.95 6.92 10.48
CA GLN A 30 -4.71 7.09 11.70
C GLN A 30 -5.95 7.90 11.37
N LEU A 31 -7.11 7.27 11.41
CA LEU A 31 -8.39 7.88 11.05
C LEU A 31 -9.36 7.85 12.23
N THR A 32 -10.21 8.85 12.29
CA THR A 32 -11.38 8.93 13.14
C THR A 32 -12.62 8.93 12.25
N LEU A 33 -13.49 7.96 12.48
CA LEU A 33 -14.74 7.78 11.76
C LEU A 33 -15.86 8.55 12.47
N ASP A 34 -16.67 9.28 11.70
CA ASP A 34 -17.89 9.90 12.21
C ASP A 34 -19.12 8.99 12.03
N ASN A 35 -20.26 9.40 12.61
CA ASN A 35 -21.52 8.65 12.50
C ASN A 35 -22.19 8.71 11.12
N LYS A 36 -21.61 9.45 10.18
CA LYS A 36 -22.05 9.62 8.78
C LYS A 36 -21.17 8.84 7.80
N GLY A 37 -20.14 8.15 8.27
CA GLY A 37 -19.20 7.40 7.42
C GLY A 37 -18.03 8.24 6.89
N GLY A 38 -17.88 9.49 7.33
CA GLY A 38 -16.75 10.35 6.99
C GLY A 38 -15.51 10.02 7.81
N TYR A 39 -14.34 10.33 7.27
CA TYR A 39 -13.05 10.12 7.92
C TYR A 39 -12.30 11.44 8.10
N THR A 40 -11.64 11.59 9.24
CA THR A 40 -10.63 12.64 9.44
C THR A 40 -9.40 12.02 10.06
N GLY A 41 -8.20 12.47 9.69
CA GLY A 41 -7.01 11.91 10.30
C GLY A 41 -5.70 12.23 9.60
N LYS A 42 -4.67 11.45 9.92
CA LYS A 42 -3.31 11.64 9.45
C LYS A 42 -2.83 10.42 8.70
N VAL A 43 -2.15 10.65 7.59
CA VAL A 43 -1.47 9.64 6.80
C VAL A 43 0.01 9.95 6.78
N HIS A 44 0.80 8.92 7.05
CA HIS A 44 2.24 8.92 6.90
C HIS A 44 2.59 7.83 5.89
N ALA A 45 3.14 8.23 4.75
CA ALA A 45 3.60 7.33 3.70
C ALA A 45 5.13 7.42 3.56
N GLU A 46 5.79 6.29 3.41
CA GLU A 46 7.21 6.20 3.10
C GLU A 46 7.44 5.38 1.85
N HIS A 47 8.34 5.87 1.00
CA HIS A 47 8.74 5.22 -0.24
C HIS A 47 10.25 4.97 -0.20
N GLY A 48 10.62 3.71 0.01
CA GLY A 48 12.01 3.25 0.10
C GLY A 48 12.50 2.62 -1.20
N GLY A 49 13.83 2.57 -1.34
CA GLY A 49 14.51 1.98 -2.48
C GLY A 49 13.96 2.43 -3.84
N TYR A 50 13.56 1.47 -4.68
CA TYR A 50 13.06 1.78 -6.03
C TYR A 50 11.73 2.56 -6.04
N ALA A 51 10.86 2.37 -5.02
CA ALA A 51 9.67 3.22 -4.88
C ALA A 51 10.06 4.67 -4.56
N GLY A 52 11.05 4.86 -3.67
CA GLY A 52 11.56 6.17 -3.30
C GLY A 52 12.15 6.92 -4.48
N LEU A 53 12.96 6.26 -5.31
CA LEU A 53 13.50 6.83 -6.54
C LEU A 53 12.36 7.30 -7.47
N ARG A 54 11.41 6.41 -7.77
CA ARG A 54 10.26 6.69 -8.64
C ARG A 54 9.45 7.90 -8.17
N GLN A 55 9.16 7.98 -6.87
CA GLN A 55 8.38 9.10 -6.34
C GLN A 55 9.18 10.42 -6.32
N ARG A 56 10.49 10.38 -6.09
CA ARG A 56 11.36 11.56 -6.20
C ARG A 56 11.42 12.09 -7.63
N ASP A 57 11.56 11.21 -8.61
CA ASP A 57 11.55 11.57 -10.04
C ASP A 57 10.23 12.26 -10.39
N ARG A 58 9.11 11.63 -10.02
CA ARG A 58 7.77 12.21 -10.21
C ARG A 58 7.63 13.58 -9.53
N LEU A 59 8.13 13.73 -8.30
CA LEU A 59 8.07 14.99 -7.56
C LEU A 59 8.89 16.09 -8.24
N ARG A 60 10.08 15.76 -8.75
CA ARG A 60 10.97 16.67 -9.47
C ARG A 60 10.40 17.10 -10.83
N GLU A 61 9.77 16.18 -11.56
CA GLU A 61 9.20 16.46 -12.87
C GLU A 61 7.90 17.26 -12.78
N LYS A 62 7.02 16.93 -11.83
CA LYS A 62 5.65 17.47 -11.77
C LYS A 62 5.48 18.59 -10.75
N GLY A 63 6.33 18.63 -9.73
CA GLY A 63 6.14 19.46 -8.55
C GLY A 63 5.06 18.93 -7.60
N GLU A 64 5.03 19.48 -6.40
CA GLU A 64 4.15 19.03 -5.31
C GLU A 64 2.66 19.14 -5.64
N LYS A 65 2.25 20.26 -6.24
CA LYS A 65 0.84 20.54 -6.54
C LYS A 65 0.23 19.46 -7.44
N LYS A 66 0.90 19.16 -8.56
CA LYS A 66 0.44 18.12 -9.50
C LYS A 66 0.52 16.72 -8.88
N PHE A 67 1.51 16.45 -8.02
CA PHE A 67 1.58 15.19 -7.30
C PHE A 67 0.33 14.97 -6.45
N VAL A 68 -0.08 16.00 -5.69
CA VAL A 68 -1.29 15.97 -4.84
C VAL A 68 -2.56 15.87 -5.67
N GLU A 69 -2.67 16.63 -6.78
CA GLU A 69 -3.82 16.54 -7.70
C GLU A 69 -3.99 15.12 -8.26
N GLU A 70 -2.89 14.47 -8.67
CA GLU A 70 -2.92 13.09 -9.16
C GLU A 70 -3.25 12.08 -8.07
N LEU A 71 -2.84 12.32 -6.82
CA LEU A 71 -3.23 11.48 -5.69
C LEU A 71 -4.74 11.54 -5.43
N LEU A 72 -5.34 12.72 -5.57
CA LEU A 72 -6.77 12.95 -5.38
C LEU A 72 -7.61 12.51 -6.59
N SER A 73 -7.00 12.38 -7.77
CA SER A 73 -7.69 11.96 -8.99
C SER A 73 -8.36 10.60 -8.81
N GLY A 74 -9.68 10.55 -9.02
CA GLY A 74 -10.49 9.33 -8.85
C GLY A 74 -10.85 8.99 -7.39
N ARG A 75 -10.58 9.89 -6.44
CA ARG A 75 -10.95 9.74 -5.02
C ARG A 75 -11.97 10.81 -4.64
N GLU A 76 -13.22 10.57 -4.98
CA GLU A 76 -14.31 11.49 -4.65
C GLU A 76 -14.43 11.71 -3.14
N GLY A 77 -14.72 12.95 -2.74
CA GLY A 77 -14.87 13.34 -1.33
C GLY A 77 -13.57 13.46 -0.54
N TRP A 78 -12.41 13.11 -1.12
CA TRP A 78 -11.11 13.29 -0.46
C TRP A 78 -10.65 14.72 -0.52
N ASN A 79 -10.18 15.22 0.61
CA ASN A 79 -9.50 16.50 0.73
C ASN A 79 -8.20 16.32 1.52
N LEU A 80 -7.11 16.84 0.97
CA LEU A 80 -5.82 16.89 1.63
C LEU A 80 -5.66 18.26 2.30
N GLY A 81 -5.48 18.24 3.62
CA GLY A 81 -5.18 19.43 4.42
C GLY A 81 -3.71 19.82 4.33
N GLN A 82 -3.06 19.99 5.48
CA GLN A 82 -1.62 20.23 5.51
C GLN A 82 -0.88 18.99 5.03
N TYR A 83 0.16 19.19 4.22
CA TYR A 83 1.02 18.11 3.75
C TYR A 83 2.50 18.52 3.76
N LYS A 84 3.38 17.52 3.88
CA LYS A 84 4.83 17.71 3.93
C LYS A 84 5.54 16.52 3.30
N PHE A 85 6.47 16.81 2.41
CA PHE A 85 7.46 15.82 1.96
C PHE A 85 8.78 16.03 2.70
N SER A 86 9.33 14.95 3.24
CA SER A 86 10.64 14.94 3.94
C SER A 86 11.61 13.98 3.25
N GLN A 87 12.92 14.19 3.45
CA GLN A 87 13.98 13.35 2.85
C GLN A 87 14.00 13.32 1.32
N ARG A 88 13.70 14.46 0.69
CA ARG A 88 13.70 14.59 -0.78
C ARG A 88 15.08 14.31 -1.38
N ASP A 89 16.13 14.86 -0.77
CA ASP A 89 17.50 14.79 -1.28
C ASP A 89 18.36 13.69 -0.62
N ALA A 90 17.90 13.12 0.50
CA ALA A 90 18.55 12.02 1.20
C ALA A 90 18.21 10.67 0.55
N LEU A 91 18.99 10.27 -0.46
CA LEU A 91 18.72 9.08 -1.28
C LEU A 91 18.90 7.75 -0.53
N ASP A 92 19.62 7.76 0.59
CA ASP A 92 19.79 6.63 1.51
C ASP A 92 18.58 6.45 2.46
N GLN A 93 17.70 7.45 2.54
CA GLN A 93 16.50 7.43 3.37
C GLN A 93 15.24 7.25 2.52
N PRO A 94 14.14 6.67 3.06
CA PRO A 94 12.85 6.68 2.40
C PRO A 94 12.34 8.11 2.18
N LEU A 95 11.72 8.36 1.02
CA LEU A 95 10.96 9.61 0.81
C LEU A 95 9.69 9.52 1.67
N ALA A 96 9.53 10.44 2.62
CA ALA A 96 8.34 10.49 3.47
C ALA A 96 7.36 11.54 2.94
N PHE A 97 6.06 11.21 3.00
CA PHE A 97 4.95 12.09 2.67
C PHE A 97 3.89 12.01 3.77
N ASP A 98 3.81 13.07 4.57
CA ASP A 98 2.86 13.23 5.64
C ASP A 98 1.74 14.16 5.19
N TYR A 99 0.48 13.80 5.47
CA TYR A 99 -0.65 14.68 5.17
C TYR A 99 -1.86 14.44 6.09
N ASP A 100 -2.63 15.51 6.30
CA ASP A 100 -3.95 15.44 6.89
C ASP A 100 -4.97 15.03 5.82
N LEU A 101 -5.82 14.05 6.13
CA LEU A 101 -6.86 13.55 5.26
C LEU A 101 -8.23 13.85 5.85
N THR A 102 -9.13 14.39 5.03
CA THR A 102 -10.55 14.45 5.30
C THR A 102 -11.31 13.79 4.16
N VAL A 103 -12.29 12.96 4.49
CA VAL A 103 -13.19 12.31 3.54
C VAL A 103 -14.61 12.61 3.97
N ALA A 104 -15.39 13.22 3.08
CA ALA A 104 -16.80 13.52 3.36
C ALA A 104 -17.61 12.23 3.60
N GLY A 105 -18.42 12.25 4.65
CA GLY A 105 -19.45 11.24 4.90
C GLY A 105 -20.76 11.56 4.18
N ALA A 106 -21.80 10.79 4.49
CA ALA A 106 -23.16 11.05 4.02
C ALA A 106 -23.81 12.25 4.73
N ASP A 107 -24.97 12.71 4.23
CA ASP A 107 -25.67 13.86 4.83
C ASP A 107 -26.24 13.56 6.22
N ALA A 108 -26.70 12.32 6.44
CA ALA A 108 -27.36 11.88 7.67
C ALA A 108 -26.64 10.71 8.34
N PRO A 109 -26.68 10.60 9.68
CA PRO A 109 -26.12 9.45 10.38
C PRO A 109 -26.82 8.13 9.99
N ALA A 110 -26.04 7.05 9.92
CA ALA A 110 -26.56 5.72 9.59
C ALA A 110 -26.51 4.77 10.80
N GLY A 111 -27.52 3.92 10.97
CA GLY A 111 -27.52 2.89 12.02
C GLY A 111 -26.47 1.79 11.81
N THR A 112 -26.08 1.57 10.55
CA THR A 112 -25.04 0.62 10.14
C THR A 112 -24.05 1.34 9.22
N LEU A 113 -22.75 1.17 9.45
CA LEU A 113 -21.68 1.71 8.61
C LEU A 113 -20.92 0.56 7.92
N TYR A 114 -20.74 0.68 6.61
CA TYR A 114 -19.99 -0.27 5.79
C TYR A 114 -18.70 0.39 5.33
N LEU A 115 -17.55 -0.20 5.68
CA LEU A 115 -16.25 0.40 5.45
C LEU A 115 -15.38 -0.51 4.58
N LYS A 116 -14.71 0.08 3.58
CA LYS A 116 -13.71 -0.58 2.74
C LYS A 116 -12.41 0.22 2.75
N PRO A 117 -11.69 0.29 3.88
CA PRO A 117 -10.54 1.18 4.03
C PRO A 117 -9.45 0.87 2.99
N PHE A 118 -9.22 -0.41 2.67
CA PHE A 118 -8.20 -0.81 1.71
C PHE A 118 -8.52 -0.48 0.25
N GLN A 119 -9.76 -0.11 -0.10
CA GLN A 119 -10.12 0.27 -1.47
C GLN A 119 -9.33 1.50 -1.95
N TYR A 120 -9.00 2.41 -1.03
CA TYR A 120 -8.32 3.67 -1.36
C TYR A 120 -6.83 3.67 -1.04
N PHE A 121 -6.40 2.83 -0.10
CA PHE A 121 -5.01 2.78 0.38
C PHE A 121 -4.25 1.52 -0.06
N GLY A 122 -4.96 0.45 -0.44
CA GLY A 122 -4.39 -0.82 -0.87
C GLY A 122 -4.34 -0.99 -2.39
N ASN A 123 -4.09 -2.22 -2.83
CA ASN A 123 -4.01 -2.59 -4.22
C ASN A 123 -5.42 -2.86 -4.77
N SER A 124 -5.91 -1.96 -5.61
CA SER A 124 -7.28 -2.03 -6.13
C SER A 124 -7.41 -2.84 -7.43
N ARG A 125 -6.31 -3.24 -8.08
CA ARG A 125 -6.34 -3.91 -9.39
C ARG A 125 -5.36 -5.07 -9.50
N ASN A 126 -5.82 -6.16 -10.11
CA ASN A 126 -4.98 -7.30 -10.45
C ASN A 126 -4.18 -6.98 -11.74
N PRO A 127 -2.84 -6.99 -11.71
CA PRO A 127 -2.04 -6.76 -12.91
C PRO A 127 -2.08 -7.95 -13.89
N PHE A 128 -2.58 -9.11 -13.46
CA PHE A 128 -2.57 -10.37 -14.21
C PHE A 128 -3.93 -10.68 -14.86
N VAL A 129 -4.15 -10.08 -16.03
CA VAL A 129 -5.41 -10.23 -16.80
C VAL A 129 -5.48 -11.54 -17.60
N HIS A 130 -4.34 -12.05 -18.08
CA HIS A 130 -4.30 -13.28 -18.88
C HIS A 130 -4.33 -14.53 -18.00
N GLU A 131 -4.95 -15.60 -18.47
CA GLU A 131 -5.00 -16.87 -17.74
C GLU A 131 -3.66 -17.61 -17.75
N THR A 132 -2.90 -17.48 -18.83
CA THR A 132 -1.61 -18.15 -19.02
C THR A 132 -0.53 -17.19 -19.51
N ARG A 133 0.73 -17.58 -19.33
CA ARG A 133 1.90 -16.88 -19.89
C ARG A 133 2.93 -17.90 -20.37
N GLN A 134 3.62 -17.55 -21.46
CA GLN A 134 4.79 -18.29 -21.96
C GLN A 134 6.12 -17.67 -21.49
N PHE A 135 6.07 -16.45 -20.97
CA PHE A 135 7.22 -15.70 -20.49
C PHE A 135 7.10 -15.43 -18.99
N PRO A 136 8.23 -15.30 -18.28
CA PRO A 136 8.22 -14.98 -16.86
C PRO A 136 7.55 -13.63 -16.58
N VAL A 137 7.10 -13.46 -15.33
CA VAL A 137 6.74 -12.16 -14.79
C VAL A 137 8.00 -11.56 -14.15
N ASP A 138 8.43 -10.43 -14.68
CA ASP A 138 9.56 -9.67 -14.16
C ASP A 138 9.06 -8.38 -13.49
N PHE A 139 9.21 -8.31 -12.17
CA PHE A 139 8.93 -7.13 -11.35
C PHE A 139 10.13 -6.18 -11.25
N GLY A 140 11.29 -6.58 -11.77
CA GLY A 140 12.53 -5.82 -11.75
C GLY A 140 13.22 -5.75 -10.39
N CYS A 141 12.54 -6.00 -9.28
CA CYS A 141 13.11 -6.06 -7.93
C CYS A 141 12.16 -6.81 -6.97
N ALA A 142 12.65 -7.19 -5.80
CA ALA A 142 11.80 -7.67 -4.71
C ALA A 142 10.95 -6.51 -4.15
N LEU A 143 9.76 -6.83 -3.64
CA LEU A 143 8.76 -5.84 -3.24
C LEU A 143 8.28 -6.08 -1.81
N ASP A 144 8.13 -4.98 -1.07
CA ASP A 144 7.56 -4.93 0.28
C ASP A 144 6.54 -3.81 0.38
N GLU A 145 5.30 -4.17 0.65
CA GLU A 145 4.19 -3.25 0.89
C GLU A 145 3.62 -3.50 2.28
N THR A 146 3.56 -2.46 3.10
CA THR A 146 2.98 -2.53 4.44
C THR A 146 2.01 -1.38 4.64
N LEU A 147 0.78 -1.74 4.99
CA LEU A 147 -0.30 -0.80 5.25
C LEU A 147 -0.88 -1.08 6.63
N LEU A 148 -0.80 -0.07 7.49
CA LEU A 148 -1.30 -0.08 8.86
C LEU A 148 -2.37 0.99 8.99
N ILE A 149 -3.58 0.58 9.34
CA ILE A 149 -4.72 1.48 9.53
C ILE A 149 -5.20 1.33 10.95
N THR A 150 -5.14 2.43 11.70
CA THR A 150 -5.82 2.59 12.98
C THR A 150 -7.07 3.42 12.76
N LEU A 151 -8.23 2.84 13.04
CA LEU A 151 -9.52 3.49 12.89
C LEU A 151 -10.17 3.68 14.26
N THR A 152 -10.39 4.93 14.66
CA THR A 152 -11.15 5.26 15.86
C THR A 152 -12.64 5.25 15.51
N LEU A 153 -13.42 4.44 16.23
CA LEU A 153 -14.85 4.29 15.98
C LEU A 153 -15.63 5.46 16.60
N PRO A 154 -16.74 5.90 15.99
CA PRO A 154 -17.62 6.89 16.58
C PRO A 154 -18.29 6.35 17.85
N ALA A 155 -18.59 7.24 18.79
CA ALA A 155 -19.26 6.88 20.03
C ALA A 155 -20.60 6.16 19.76
N GLY A 156 -20.82 5.06 20.48
CA GLY A 156 -22.04 4.26 20.34
C GLY A 156 -22.05 3.33 19.13
N TYR A 157 -20.91 3.10 18.44
CA TYR A 157 -20.79 2.08 17.40
C TYR A 157 -19.91 0.92 17.87
N GLU A 158 -20.32 -0.29 17.52
CA GLU A 158 -19.58 -1.52 17.77
C GLU A 158 -19.37 -2.29 16.48
N VAL A 159 -18.34 -3.14 16.49
CA VAL A 159 -18.03 -4.03 15.39
C VAL A 159 -19.08 -5.14 15.32
N ASP A 160 -19.74 -5.27 14.18
CA ASP A 160 -20.68 -6.35 13.89
C ASP A 160 -20.01 -7.46 13.07
N GLU A 161 -19.25 -7.08 12.03
CA GLU A 161 -18.52 -8.03 11.18
C GLU A 161 -17.12 -7.53 10.85
N LEU A 162 -16.12 -8.41 11.00
CA LEU A 162 -14.74 -8.18 10.59
C LEU A 162 -14.26 -9.26 9.62
N PRO A 163 -13.48 -8.85 8.60
CA PRO A 163 -12.67 -9.76 7.80
C PRO A 163 -11.81 -10.69 8.67
N LYS A 164 -11.93 -12.00 8.46
CA LYS A 164 -11.06 -12.99 9.14
C LYS A 164 -9.59 -12.78 8.76
N PRO A 165 -8.63 -13.07 9.64
CA PRO A 165 -7.21 -12.98 9.27
C PRO A 165 -6.88 -13.93 8.11
N ALA A 166 -5.93 -13.53 7.26
CA ALA A 166 -5.43 -14.36 6.17
C ALA A 166 -3.90 -14.36 6.17
N ASN A 167 -3.33 -15.51 5.80
CA ASN A 167 -1.90 -15.70 5.61
C ASN A 167 -1.71 -16.59 4.39
N VAL A 168 -1.39 -15.99 3.24
CA VAL A 168 -1.20 -16.68 1.96
C VAL A 168 0.27 -16.63 1.63
N SER A 169 0.85 -17.77 1.22
CA SER A 169 2.27 -17.84 0.84
C SER A 169 2.39 -18.42 -0.56
N LEU A 170 3.32 -17.88 -1.34
CA LEU A 170 3.74 -18.50 -2.59
C LEU A 170 4.68 -19.67 -2.30
N PRO A 171 4.75 -20.66 -3.21
CA PRO A 171 5.73 -21.74 -3.14
C PRO A 171 7.17 -21.22 -3.04
N GLU A 172 8.05 -22.05 -2.48
CA GLU A 172 9.49 -21.78 -2.40
C GLU A 172 9.84 -20.43 -1.73
N ASN A 173 9.01 -19.98 -0.79
CA ASN A 173 9.14 -18.66 -0.14
C ASN A 173 9.16 -17.49 -1.15
N GLY A 174 8.50 -17.66 -2.30
CA GLY A 174 8.43 -16.67 -3.36
C GLY A 174 7.77 -15.37 -2.92
N GLY A 175 6.94 -15.38 -1.89
CA GLY A 175 6.27 -14.22 -1.37
C GLY A 175 5.20 -14.59 -0.36
N ARG A 176 4.67 -13.58 0.33
CA ARG A 176 3.71 -13.75 1.40
C ARG A 176 2.76 -12.57 1.48
N PHE A 177 1.50 -12.86 1.73
CA PHE A 177 0.48 -11.89 2.06
C PHE A 177 -0.09 -12.18 3.44
N LEU A 178 -0.12 -11.17 4.29
CA LEU A 178 -0.71 -11.22 5.61
C LEU A 178 -1.75 -10.11 5.74
N PHE A 179 -2.94 -10.51 6.19
CA PHE A 179 -4.03 -9.61 6.49
C PHE A 179 -4.54 -9.88 7.91
N GLN A 180 -4.74 -8.82 8.68
CA GLN A 180 -5.34 -8.89 10.01
C GLN A 180 -6.27 -7.71 10.22
N ALA A 181 -7.44 -7.97 10.81
CA ALA A 181 -8.37 -6.96 11.27
C ALA A 181 -8.81 -7.33 12.68
N GLN A 182 -8.58 -6.46 13.66
CA GLN A 182 -8.87 -6.76 15.06
C GLN A 182 -9.22 -5.50 15.85
N PRO A 183 -10.16 -5.57 16.81
CA PRO A 183 -10.35 -4.52 17.80
C PRO A 183 -9.07 -4.28 18.59
N ALA A 184 -8.88 -3.03 19.01
CA ALA A 184 -7.79 -2.61 19.88
C ALA A 184 -8.33 -1.72 21.01
N ALA A 185 -7.43 -1.24 21.87
CA ALA A 185 -7.82 -0.41 23.01
C ALA A 185 -8.57 0.87 22.59
N ASN A 186 -9.34 1.43 23.52
CA ASN A 186 -9.99 2.74 23.39
C ASN A 186 -10.96 2.87 22.21
N GLY A 187 -11.69 1.80 21.88
CA GLY A 187 -12.68 1.85 20.79
C GLY A 187 -12.06 2.03 19.41
N THR A 188 -10.85 1.50 19.21
CA THR A 188 -10.16 1.54 17.92
C THR A 188 -10.15 0.17 17.25
N LEU A 189 -10.03 0.17 15.93
CA LEU A 189 -9.85 -1.00 15.09
C LEU A 189 -8.48 -0.92 14.42
N GLN A 190 -7.70 -1.99 14.50
CA GLN A 190 -6.41 -2.11 13.84
C GLN A 190 -6.53 -3.02 12.62
N LEU A 191 -6.11 -2.51 11.48
CA LEU A 191 -6.06 -3.25 10.23
C LEU A 191 -4.63 -3.26 9.72
N VAL A 192 -4.15 -4.45 9.35
CA VAL A 192 -2.81 -4.67 8.85
C VAL A 192 -2.91 -5.43 7.55
N SER A 193 -2.28 -4.91 6.50
CA SER A 193 -2.03 -5.60 5.24
C SER A 193 -0.55 -5.54 4.94
N ARG A 194 0.07 -6.71 4.78
CA ARG A 194 1.47 -6.83 4.37
C ARG A 194 1.56 -7.73 3.15
N LEU A 195 2.16 -7.23 2.08
CA LEU A 195 2.46 -7.99 0.88
C LEU A 195 3.96 -7.95 0.65
N ASN A 196 4.57 -9.11 0.52
CA ASN A 196 5.97 -9.26 0.19
C ASN A 196 6.10 -10.19 -1.02
N LEU A 197 6.92 -9.77 -1.98
CA LEU A 197 7.44 -10.61 -3.05
C LEU A 197 8.95 -10.69 -2.89
N SER A 198 9.45 -11.86 -2.51
CA SER A 198 10.86 -12.08 -2.20
C SER A 198 11.75 -12.08 -3.45
N ARG A 199 11.17 -12.32 -4.63
CA ARG A 199 11.90 -12.51 -5.89
C ARG A 199 11.53 -11.45 -6.91
N PRO A 200 12.48 -10.99 -7.73
CA PRO A 200 12.20 -10.07 -8.83
C PRO A 200 11.51 -10.75 -10.01
N VAL A 201 11.74 -12.06 -10.21
CA VAL A 201 11.27 -12.81 -11.38
C VAL A 201 10.58 -14.10 -10.94
N TYR A 202 9.43 -14.37 -11.55
CA TYR A 202 8.65 -15.60 -11.40
C TYR A 202 8.49 -16.25 -12.77
N SER A 203 8.70 -17.55 -12.87
CA SER A 203 8.67 -18.28 -14.13
C SER A 203 7.25 -18.41 -14.71
N ALA A 204 7.14 -18.91 -15.94
CA ALA A 204 5.85 -19.17 -16.56
C ALA A 204 5.06 -20.27 -15.80
N GLU A 205 5.76 -21.26 -15.24
CA GLU A 205 5.17 -22.33 -14.43
C GLU A 205 4.58 -21.81 -13.12
N GLU A 206 5.19 -20.78 -12.53
CA GLU A 206 4.76 -20.16 -11.27
C GLU A 206 3.62 -19.17 -11.45
N TYR A 207 3.33 -18.78 -12.70
CA TYR A 207 2.36 -17.72 -13.03
C TYR A 207 0.97 -18.00 -12.46
N ALA A 208 0.51 -19.25 -12.52
CA ALA A 208 -0.81 -19.61 -12.01
C ALA A 208 -0.92 -19.34 -10.50
N SER A 209 0.11 -19.71 -9.73
CA SER A 209 0.17 -19.44 -8.29
C SER A 209 0.28 -17.94 -8.00
N LEU A 210 1.08 -17.20 -8.77
CA LEU A 210 1.23 -15.75 -8.62
C LEU A 210 -0.08 -15.00 -8.92
N ARG A 211 -0.79 -15.40 -9.97
CA ARG A 211 -2.10 -14.83 -10.34
C ARG A 211 -3.13 -15.08 -9.26
N GLU A 212 -3.20 -16.31 -8.76
CA GLU A 212 -4.13 -16.67 -7.68
C GLU A 212 -3.78 -15.95 -6.37
N PHE A 213 -2.50 -15.82 -6.05
CA PHE A 213 -2.02 -15.04 -4.91
C PHE A 213 -2.53 -13.60 -4.96
N TYR A 214 -2.36 -12.90 -6.08
CA TYR A 214 -2.88 -11.53 -6.24
C TYR A 214 -4.41 -11.48 -6.23
N ARG A 215 -5.09 -12.48 -6.78
CA ARG A 215 -6.56 -12.58 -6.70
C ARG A 215 -7.02 -12.63 -5.23
N LEU A 216 -6.37 -13.46 -4.40
CA LEU A 216 -6.66 -13.57 -2.98
C LEU A 216 -6.36 -12.28 -2.22
N VAL A 217 -5.23 -11.61 -2.53
CA VAL A 217 -4.88 -10.30 -1.94
C VAL A 217 -5.98 -9.27 -2.19
N ILE A 218 -6.40 -9.13 -3.44
CA ILE A 218 -7.40 -8.13 -3.85
C ILE A 218 -8.77 -8.47 -3.27
N ALA A 219 -9.18 -9.74 -3.35
CA ALA A 219 -10.42 -10.19 -2.74
C ALA A 219 -10.43 -9.88 -1.24
N LYS A 220 -9.31 -10.09 -0.55
CA LYS A 220 -9.21 -9.84 0.88
C LYS A 220 -9.26 -8.36 1.23
N GLN A 221 -8.57 -7.52 0.46
CA GLN A 221 -8.61 -6.06 0.61
C GLN A 221 -9.98 -5.46 0.22
N ALA A 222 -10.79 -6.17 -0.57
CA ALA A 222 -12.14 -5.76 -0.94
C ALA A 222 -13.22 -6.14 0.10
N GLU A 223 -12.90 -6.99 1.08
CA GLU A 223 -13.82 -7.35 2.16
C GLU A 223 -14.23 -6.12 2.97
N GLN A 224 -15.51 -6.06 3.32
CA GLN A 224 -16.08 -4.95 4.07
C GLN A 224 -15.97 -5.17 5.58
N ILE A 225 -15.90 -4.08 6.32
CA ILE A 225 -16.06 -4.04 7.76
C ILE A 225 -17.44 -3.46 8.05
N VAL A 226 -18.20 -4.11 8.93
CA VAL A 226 -19.55 -3.68 9.31
C VAL A 226 -19.55 -3.21 10.75
N LEU A 227 -20.02 -1.99 10.97
CA LEU A 227 -20.24 -1.43 12.30
C LEU A 227 -21.73 -1.17 12.49
N LYS A 228 -22.25 -1.42 13.69
CA LYS A 228 -23.63 -1.10 14.06
C LYS A 228 -23.66 -0.16 15.25
N LYS A 229 -24.63 0.76 15.22
CA LYS A 229 -24.93 1.59 16.38
C LYS A 229 -25.52 0.69 17.48
N LYS A 230 -24.95 0.77 18.67
CA LYS A 230 -25.45 0.11 19.87
C LYS A 230 -26.80 0.74 20.23
N SER A 231 -27.84 -0.10 20.30
CA SER A 231 -29.17 0.29 20.78
C SER A 231 -29.15 0.57 22.27
#